data_AF-A0A835TZR7-F1
#
_entry.id   AF-A0A835TZR7-F1
#
_cell.length_a   1.000
_cell.length_b   1.000
_cell.length_c   1.000
_cell.angle_alpha   90.00
_cell.angle_beta   90.00
_cell.angle_gamma   90.00
#
_symmetry.space_group_name_H-M   'P 1'
#
loop_
_entity.id
_entity.type
_entity.pdbx_description
1 polymer ?
#
loop_
_entity_poly.entity_id
_entity_poly.type
_entity_poly.pdbx_seq_one_letter_code
_entity_poly.pdbx_strand_id
1 'polypeptide(L)'
;MVMEIHELIQKRQLLEAFASIKLMEDETILERDSEKYSDNPQEFVRKSKDVDLLYNSITNAIQSIVEGTLEDPTLQHTMLTSMVTLIAREEVAHPNTDNASHPGSDLLGRPRKWREKWREAINESARKRVLMAPMASREEATSWLDRHLHFLQEHLRADLLKIKSSVKKCYPEEYQVCDTYVEAFHSAIASHLQELSQGPLDFHELYTLLDWVANTYHRFEQEFMAWSTAQDSPIFVPYLVAYINSFHDLVLAE
;
A
#
# COMPACT_ATOMS: atom_id res chain seq x y z
N MET A 1 6.88 -27.90 -12.43
CA MET A 1 7.25 -27.05 -11.28
C MET A 1 6.99 -25.56 -11.53
N VAL A 2 7.84 -24.80 -12.24
CA VAL A 2 7.65 -23.34 -12.43
C VAL A 2 6.27 -22.98 -13.02
N MET A 3 5.82 -23.73 -14.03
CA MET A 3 4.50 -23.55 -14.65
C MET A 3 3.33 -23.85 -13.70
N GLU A 4 3.45 -24.86 -12.85
CA GLU A 4 2.42 -25.22 -11.85
C GLU A 4 2.33 -24.15 -10.76
N ILE A 5 3.48 -23.61 -10.32
CA ILE A 5 3.53 -22.50 -9.37
C ILE A 5 2.86 -21.26 -9.97
N HIS A 6 3.12 -20.96 -11.24
CA HIS A 6 2.46 -19.85 -11.90
C HIS A 6 0.94 -20.02 -11.96
N GLU A 7 0.46 -21.24 -12.20
CA GLU A 7 -0.97 -21.57 -12.17
C GLU A 7 -1.58 -21.37 -10.77
N LEU A 8 -0.87 -21.75 -9.69
CA LEU A 8 -1.29 -21.50 -8.32
C LEU A 8 -1.41 -19.99 -8.02
N ILE A 9 -0.46 -19.18 -8.50
CA ILE A 9 -0.50 -17.71 -8.36
C ILE A 9 -1.72 -17.15 -9.11
N GLN A 10 -1.97 -17.61 -10.34
CA GLN A 10 -3.14 -17.20 -11.13
C GLN A 10 -4.45 -17.56 -10.44
N LYS A 11 -4.53 -18.73 -9.79
CA LYS A 11 -5.68 -19.18 -9.00
C LYS A 11 -5.78 -18.52 -7.62
N ARG A 12 -4.91 -17.56 -7.30
CA ARG A 12 -4.83 -16.87 -5.98
C ARG A 12 -4.54 -17.80 -4.80
N GLN A 13 -3.99 -18.99 -5.05
CA GLN A 13 -3.53 -19.93 -4.02
C GLN A 13 -2.12 -19.55 -3.54
N LEU A 14 -1.98 -18.34 -3.01
CA LEU A 14 -0.66 -17.72 -2.76
C LEU A 14 0.16 -18.45 -1.69
N LEU A 15 -0.48 -19.05 -0.70
CA LEU A 15 0.20 -19.80 0.36
C LEU A 15 0.85 -21.09 -0.16
N GLU A 16 0.16 -21.79 -1.07
CA GLU A 16 0.68 -22.99 -1.73
C GLU A 16 1.80 -22.62 -2.70
N ALA A 17 1.58 -21.57 -3.51
CA ALA A 17 2.61 -21.06 -4.41
C ALA A 17 3.90 -20.69 -3.66
N PHE A 18 3.79 -19.98 -2.53
CA PHE A 18 4.95 -19.63 -1.72
C PHE A 18 5.69 -20.85 -1.16
N ALA A 19 4.97 -21.84 -0.64
CA ALA A 19 5.60 -23.07 -0.17
C ALA A 19 6.38 -23.78 -1.29
N SER A 20 5.82 -23.84 -2.50
CA SER A 20 6.51 -24.43 -3.66
C SER A 20 7.72 -23.61 -4.13
N ILE A 21 7.64 -22.28 -4.11
CA ILE A 21 8.79 -21.42 -4.43
C ILE A 21 9.88 -21.59 -3.39
N LYS A 22 9.52 -21.68 -2.10
CA LYS A 22 10.49 -21.83 -1.03
C LYS A 22 11.25 -23.15 -1.12
N LEU A 23 10.55 -24.25 -1.43
CA LEU A 23 11.18 -25.54 -1.71
C LEU A 23 12.16 -25.45 -2.89
N MET A 24 11.76 -24.81 -3.98
CA MET A 24 12.62 -24.61 -5.16
C MET A 24 13.86 -23.76 -4.83
N GLU A 25 13.69 -22.72 -4.00
CA GLU A 25 14.79 -21.89 -3.53
C GLU A 25 15.76 -22.70 -2.65
N ASP A 26 15.24 -23.46 -1.68
CA ASP A 26 16.06 -24.27 -0.77
C ASP A 26 16.82 -25.38 -1.53
N GLU A 27 16.19 -26.01 -2.51
CA GLU A 27 16.85 -26.95 -3.43
C GLU A 27 17.98 -26.27 -4.21
N THR A 28 17.73 -25.06 -4.74
CA THR A 28 18.73 -24.31 -5.51
C THR A 28 19.92 -23.90 -4.63
N ILE A 29 19.68 -23.56 -3.37
CA ILE A 29 20.72 -23.24 -2.38
C ILE A 29 21.54 -24.49 -2.05
N LEU A 30 20.90 -25.64 -1.80
CA LEU A 30 21.60 -26.90 -1.52
C LEU A 30 22.44 -27.38 -2.71
N GLU A 31 21.94 -27.24 -3.94
CA GLU A 31 22.67 -27.57 -5.16
C GLU A 31 23.88 -26.64 -5.37
N ARG A 32 23.78 -25.37 -4.99
CA ARG A 32 24.92 -24.43 -4.97
C ARG A 32 25.97 -24.86 -3.95
N ASP A 33 25.56 -25.13 -2.72
CA ASP A 33 26.47 -25.43 -1.60
C ASP A 33 27.17 -26.79 -1.77
N SER A 34 26.60 -27.69 -2.57
CA SER A 34 27.22 -28.97 -2.97
C SER A 34 28.12 -28.86 -4.20
N GLU A 35 28.40 -27.65 -4.70
CA GLU A 35 29.20 -27.37 -5.91
C GLU A 35 28.69 -28.08 -7.18
N LYS A 36 27.41 -28.50 -7.21
CA LYS A 36 26.81 -29.24 -8.32
C LYS A 36 26.89 -28.50 -9.67
N TYR A 37 27.01 -27.17 -9.62
CA TYR A 37 27.09 -26.29 -10.78
C TYR A 37 28.51 -25.89 -11.19
N SER A 38 29.55 -26.53 -10.64
CA SER A 38 30.95 -26.26 -11.00
C SER A 38 31.18 -26.29 -12.52
N ASP A 39 30.52 -27.22 -13.21
CA ASP A 39 30.68 -27.47 -14.64
C ASP A 39 29.69 -26.67 -15.50
N ASN A 40 28.63 -26.11 -14.90
CA ASN A 40 27.61 -25.35 -15.61
C ASN A 40 27.04 -24.16 -14.79
N PRO A 41 27.81 -23.07 -14.62
CA PRO A 41 27.36 -21.89 -13.87
C PRO A 41 26.12 -21.21 -14.48
N GLN A 42 25.86 -21.39 -15.77
CA GLN A 42 24.70 -20.77 -16.45
C GLN A 42 23.37 -21.39 -16.02
N GLU A 43 23.34 -22.67 -15.68
CA GLU A 43 22.11 -23.33 -15.22
C GLU A 43 21.69 -22.83 -13.84
N PHE A 44 22.66 -22.61 -12.95
CA PHE A 44 22.43 -21.97 -11.66
C PHE A 44 21.79 -20.57 -11.81
N VAL A 45 22.35 -19.74 -12.69
CA VAL A 45 21.81 -18.39 -12.96
C VAL A 45 20.38 -18.46 -13.49
N ARG A 46 20.05 -19.43 -14.35
CA ARG A 46 18.69 -19.63 -14.86
C ARG A 46 17.72 -20.00 -13.74
N LYS A 47 18.07 -20.98 -12.90
CA LYS A 47 17.22 -21.37 -11.75
C LYS A 47 17.03 -20.23 -10.75
N SER A 48 18.10 -19.51 -10.40
CA SER A 48 18.00 -18.35 -9.51
C SER A 48 17.06 -17.28 -10.09
N LYS A 49 17.16 -17.02 -11.39
CA LYS A 49 16.25 -16.10 -12.09
C LYS A 49 14.80 -16.58 -12.11
N ASP A 50 14.56 -17.87 -12.30
CA ASP A 50 13.20 -18.44 -12.27
C ASP A 50 12.56 -18.26 -10.88
N VAL A 51 13.32 -18.50 -9.81
CA VAL A 51 12.88 -18.26 -8.42
C VAL A 51 12.56 -16.77 -8.20
N ASP A 52 13.43 -15.87 -8.68
CA ASP A 52 13.20 -14.42 -8.56
C ASP A 52 11.92 -13.97 -9.30
N LEU A 53 11.69 -14.47 -10.51
CA LEU A 53 10.48 -14.17 -11.29
C LEU A 53 9.20 -14.67 -10.59
N LEU A 54 9.25 -15.82 -9.92
CA LEU A 54 8.12 -16.35 -9.16
C LEU A 54 7.83 -15.49 -7.92
N TYR A 55 8.86 -15.07 -7.19
CA TYR A 55 8.69 -14.13 -6.07
C TYR A 55 8.14 -12.77 -6.53
N ASN A 56 8.62 -12.23 -7.65
CA ASN A 56 8.09 -11.01 -8.25
C ASN A 56 6.61 -11.17 -8.66
N SER A 57 6.23 -12.35 -9.14
CA SER A 57 4.83 -12.66 -9.46
C SER A 57 3.94 -12.66 -8.22
N ILE A 58 4.44 -13.14 -7.07
CA ILE A 58 3.73 -13.00 -5.79
C ILE A 58 3.62 -11.54 -5.37
N THR A 59 4.69 -10.75 -5.48
CA THR A 59 4.66 -9.31 -5.16
C THR A 59 3.57 -8.60 -5.96
N ASN A 60 3.47 -8.87 -7.26
CA ASN A 60 2.42 -8.32 -8.12
C ASN A 60 1.02 -8.79 -7.69
N ALA A 61 0.88 -10.03 -7.23
CA ALA A 61 -0.38 -10.55 -6.72
C ALA A 61 -0.79 -9.84 -5.41
N ILE A 62 0.15 -9.59 -4.49
CA ILE A 62 -0.08 -8.82 -3.26
C ILE A 62 -0.59 -7.42 -3.61
N GLN A 63 0.12 -6.70 -4.50
CA GLN A 63 -0.29 -5.37 -4.94
C GLN A 63 -1.69 -5.39 -5.56
N SER A 64 -1.97 -6.35 -6.45
CA SER A 64 -3.29 -6.49 -7.08
C SER A 64 -4.41 -6.74 -6.08
N ILE A 65 -4.17 -7.51 -5.01
CA ILE A 65 -5.16 -7.77 -3.95
C ILE A 65 -5.41 -6.49 -3.14
N VAL A 66 -4.36 -5.76 -2.78
CA VAL A 66 -4.47 -4.51 -2.02
C VAL A 66 -5.23 -3.44 -2.82
N GLU A 67 -4.87 -3.25 -4.10
CA GLU A 67 -5.55 -2.28 -4.97
C GLU A 67 -7.02 -2.65 -5.19
N GLY A 68 -7.32 -3.94 -5.36
CA GLY A 68 -8.69 -4.46 -5.46
C GLY A 68 -9.50 -4.36 -4.16
N THR A 69 -8.87 -4.08 -3.01
CA THR A 69 -9.54 -4.07 -1.70
C THR A 69 -10.64 -3.03 -1.61
N LEU A 70 -10.41 -1.85 -2.17
CA LEU A 70 -11.41 -0.80 -2.16
C LEU A 70 -12.34 -0.93 -3.38
N GLU A 71 -11.81 -1.31 -4.54
CA GLU A 71 -12.49 -1.35 -5.85
C GLU A 71 -13.54 -2.45 -5.97
N ASP A 72 -13.22 -3.64 -5.48
CA ASP A 72 -14.11 -4.79 -5.65
C ASP A 72 -14.98 -4.98 -4.40
N PRO A 73 -16.31 -4.85 -4.50
CA PRO A 73 -17.23 -5.17 -3.41
C PRO A 73 -17.30 -6.68 -3.13
N THR A 74 -16.84 -7.52 -4.07
CA THR A 74 -16.84 -8.99 -3.97
C THR A 74 -15.52 -9.56 -3.46
N LEU A 75 -14.50 -8.73 -3.17
CA LEU A 75 -13.20 -9.20 -2.70
C LEU A 75 -13.39 -10.07 -1.45
N GLN A 76 -12.96 -11.31 -1.55
CA GLN A 76 -13.17 -12.29 -0.50
C GLN A 76 -12.22 -12.03 0.68
N HIS A 77 -12.77 -11.95 1.89
CA HIS A 77 -11.99 -11.82 3.14
C HIS A 77 -10.86 -12.86 3.24
N THR A 78 -11.09 -14.05 2.69
CA THR A 78 -10.11 -15.14 2.62
C THR A 78 -8.84 -14.76 1.86
N MET A 79 -8.93 -13.91 0.83
CA MET A 79 -7.78 -13.46 0.05
C MET A 79 -6.90 -12.50 0.87
N LEU A 80 -7.51 -11.56 1.60
CA LEU A 80 -6.80 -10.66 2.50
C LEU A 80 -6.12 -11.42 3.64
N THR A 81 -6.83 -12.33 4.31
CA THR A 81 -6.24 -13.15 5.38
C THR A 81 -5.10 -14.03 4.86
N SER A 82 -5.25 -14.61 3.66
CA SER A 82 -4.20 -15.42 3.01
C SER A 82 -2.97 -14.58 2.68
N MET A 83 -3.16 -13.36 2.16
CA MET A 83 -2.09 -12.41 1.88
C MET A 83 -1.34 -12.00 3.16
N VAL A 84 -2.05 -11.71 4.24
CA VAL A 84 -1.42 -11.36 5.53
C VAL A 84 -0.62 -12.55 6.08
N THR A 85 -1.20 -13.75 6.02
CA THR A 85 -0.51 -14.99 6.43
C THR A 85 0.74 -15.24 5.59
N LEU A 86 0.67 -14.96 4.29
CA LEU A 86 1.80 -15.06 3.37
C LEU A 86 2.93 -14.11 3.76
N ILE A 87 2.62 -12.84 4.04
CA ILE A 87 3.62 -11.84 4.47
C ILE A 87 4.30 -12.29 5.76
N ALA A 88 3.52 -12.73 6.76
CA ALA A 88 4.09 -13.22 8.02
C ALA A 88 4.99 -14.46 7.81
N ARG A 89 4.64 -15.36 6.88
CA ARG A 89 5.48 -16.52 6.53
C ARG A 89 6.79 -16.11 5.85
N GLU A 90 6.76 -15.07 5.02
CA GLU A 90 7.97 -14.52 4.40
C GLU A 90 8.89 -13.90 5.44
N GLU A 91 8.38 -13.11 6.38
CA GLU A 91 9.15 -12.50 7.46
C GLU A 91 9.83 -13.55 8.35
N VAL A 92 9.18 -14.70 8.59
CA VAL A 92 9.75 -15.84 9.31
C VAL A 92 10.80 -16.59 8.48
N ALA A 93 10.52 -16.81 7.19
CA ALA A 93 11.40 -17.55 6.30
C ALA A 93 12.67 -16.77 5.92
N HIS A 94 12.57 -15.44 5.91
CA HIS A 94 13.64 -14.52 5.52
C HIS A 94 13.76 -13.40 6.56
N PRO A 95 14.39 -13.64 7.72
CA PRO A 95 14.61 -12.60 8.69
C PRO A 95 15.54 -11.51 8.13
N ASN A 96 15.23 -10.25 8.41
CA ASN A 96 16.06 -9.09 8.02
C ASN A 96 17.47 -9.24 8.59
N THR A 97 18.38 -9.74 7.76
CA THR A 97 19.80 -9.85 8.04
C THR A 97 20.50 -8.72 7.30
N ASP A 98 20.40 -7.51 7.87
CA ASP A 98 21.04 -6.29 7.34
C ASP A 98 22.58 -6.40 7.22
N ASN A 99 23.19 -7.46 7.75
CA ASN A 99 24.63 -7.56 7.98
C ASN A 99 25.44 -8.39 6.97
N ALA A 100 24.88 -8.83 5.83
CA ALA A 100 25.63 -9.71 4.90
C ALA A 100 25.55 -9.32 3.41
N SER A 101 25.43 -8.03 3.09
CA SER A 101 25.42 -7.60 1.68
C SER A 101 26.84 -7.33 1.17
N HIS A 102 27.47 -8.36 0.59
CA HIS A 102 28.52 -8.15 -0.41
C HIS A 102 27.88 -7.75 -1.76
N PRO A 103 28.41 -6.74 -2.48
CA PRO A 103 27.96 -6.43 -3.83
C PRO A 103 28.20 -7.62 -4.75
N GLY A 104 27.14 -8.19 -5.32
CA GLY A 104 27.22 -9.37 -6.20
C GLY A 104 26.73 -10.70 -5.59
N SER A 105 26.23 -10.68 -4.34
CA SER A 105 25.63 -11.85 -3.72
C SER A 105 24.20 -12.10 -4.23
N ASP A 106 23.94 -13.35 -4.60
CA ASP A 106 22.69 -13.89 -5.15
C ASP A 106 21.44 -13.49 -4.32
N LEU A 107 20.30 -13.33 -4.99
CA LEU A 107 19.03 -12.90 -4.37
C LEU A 107 18.36 -14.01 -3.55
N LEU A 108 18.83 -15.25 -3.68
CA LEU A 108 18.32 -16.42 -2.98
C LEU A 108 18.47 -16.26 -1.46
N GLY A 109 17.39 -16.52 -0.72
CA GLY A 109 17.35 -16.47 0.73
C GLY A 109 17.16 -15.07 1.31
N ARG A 110 17.02 -14.02 0.49
CA ARG A 110 16.86 -12.63 0.96
C ARG A 110 15.39 -12.26 1.21
N PRO A 111 15.12 -11.40 2.21
CA PRO A 111 13.78 -10.86 2.42
C PRO A 111 13.34 -10.04 1.21
N ARG A 112 12.11 -10.31 0.74
CA ARG A 112 11.40 -9.52 -0.27
C ARG A 112 10.69 -8.33 0.33
N LYS A 113 10.62 -8.26 1.67
CA LYS A 113 10.06 -7.14 2.42
C LYS A 113 8.61 -6.89 2.01
N TRP A 114 7.81 -7.95 1.93
CA TRP A 114 6.44 -7.83 1.43
C TRP A 114 5.55 -6.97 2.30
N ARG A 115 5.89 -6.77 3.57
CA ARG A 115 5.21 -5.79 4.44
C ARG A 115 5.41 -4.34 3.97
N GLU A 116 6.60 -4.00 3.48
CA GLU A 116 6.86 -2.69 2.89
C GLU A 116 6.09 -2.54 1.57
N LYS A 117 6.12 -3.56 0.70
CA LYS A 117 5.36 -3.58 -0.56
C LYS A 117 3.85 -3.50 -0.39
N TRP A 118 3.33 -4.14 0.65
CA TRP A 118 1.94 -3.98 1.06
C TRP A 118 1.60 -2.52 1.41
N ARG A 119 2.46 -1.85 2.19
CA ARG A 119 2.27 -0.44 2.54
C ARG A 119 2.34 0.47 1.32
N GLU A 120 3.30 0.25 0.43
CA GLU A 120 3.40 0.96 -0.86
C GLU A 120 2.13 0.78 -1.70
N ALA A 121 1.60 -0.44 -1.78
CA ALA A 121 0.37 -0.72 -2.52
C ALA A 121 -0.86 -0.04 -1.90
N ILE A 122 -0.93 0.12 -0.57
CA ILE A 122 -1.97 0.90 0.09
C ILE A 122 -1.88 2.37 -0.31
N ASN A 123 -0.68 2.95 -0.29
CA ASN A 123 -0.45 4.33 -0.72
C ASN A 123 -0.90 4.55 -2.16
N GLU A 124 -0.55 3.63 -3.06
CA GLU A 124 -0.95 3.70 -4.46
C GLU A 124 -2.46 3.52 -4.65
N SER A 125 -3.09 2.62 -3.89
CA SER A 125 -4.55 2.44 -3.89
C SER A 125 -5.27 3.72 -3.46
N ALA A 126 -4.82 4.35 -2.36
CA ALA A 126 -5.37 5.61 -1.88
C ALA A 126 -5.18 6.74 -2.91
N ARG A 127 -3.99 6.84 -3.52
CA ARG A 127 -3.70 7.82 -4.58
C ARG A 127 -4.62 7.65 -5.79
N LYS A 128 -4.78 6.43 -6.29
CA LYS A 128 -5.73 6.12 -7.39
C LYS A 128 -7.14 6.54 -7.04
N ARG A 129 -7.58 6.31 -5.80
CA ARG A 129 -8.91 6.70 -5.32
C ARG A 129 -9.15 8.20 -5.31
N VAL A 130 -8.17 8.98 -4.84
CA VAL A 130 -8.23 10.44 -4.86
C VAL A 130 -8.35 10.95 -6.30
N LEU A 131 -7.54 10.40 -7.22
CA LEU A 131 -7.53 10.81 -8.63
C LEU A 131 -8.77 10.37 -9.42
N MET A 132 -9.50 9.34 -8.97
CA MET A 132 -10.76 8.94 -9.58
C MET A 132 -11.93 9.88 -9.26
N ALA A 133 -11.78 10.79 -8.28
CA ALA A 133 -12.81 11.76 -7.98
C ALA A 133 -13.08 12.66 -9.20
N PRO A 134 -14.34 12.75 -9.69
CA PRO A 134 -14.65 13.53 -10.87
C PRO A 134 -14.16 14.97 -10.74
N MET A 135 -13.46 15.44 -11.77
CA MET A 135 -13.04 16.83 -11.89
C MET A 135 -13.72 17.39 -13.13
N ALA A 136 -14.72 18.26 -12.94
CA ALA A 136 -15.35 18.95 -14.05
C ALA A 136 -14.34 19.94 -14.68
N SER A 137 -14.47 20.23 -15.97
CA SER A 137 -13.64 21.26 -16.59
C SER A 137 -13.97 22.62 -15.98
N ARG A 138 -12.94 23.48 -15.88
CA ARG A 138 -13.07 24.85 -15.39
C ARG A 138 -14.07 25.66 -16.21
N GLU A 139 -14.24 25.33 -17.50
CA GLU A 139 -15.18 26.02 -18.39
C GLU A 139 -16.64 25.58 -18.19
N GLU A 140 -16.92 24.41 -17.62
CA GLU A 140 -18.27 23.83 -17.55
C GLU A 140 -19.01 24.12 -16.23
N ALA A 141 -18.33 24.55 -15.16
CA ALA A 141 -18.97 24.80 -13.87
C ALA A 141 -18.29 25.89 -13.04
N THR A 142 -19.06 26.92 -12.66
CA THR A 142 -18.72 27.93 -11.64
C THR A 142 -18.49 27.36 -10.22
N SER A 143 -18.58 26.05 -10.05
CA SER A 143 -18.47 25.32 -8.77
C SER A 143 -17.72 23.99 -8.95
N TRP A 144 -16.82 23.90 -9.94
CA TRP A 144 -16.10 22.64 -10.22
C TRP A 144 -15.33 22.16 -8.97
N LEU A 145 -14.71 23.09 -8.22
CA LEU A 145 -13.92 22.77 -7.04
C LEU A 145 -14.80 22.28 -5.88
N ASP A 146 -15.92 22.96 -5.58
CA ASP A 146 -16.86 22.50 -4.54
C ASP A 146 -17.36 21.09 -4.84
N ARG A 147 -17.72 20.83 -6.10
CA ARG A 147 -18.18 19.49 -6.53
C ARG A 147 -17.08 18.46 -6.39
N HIS A 148 -15.86 18.79 -6.82
CA HIS A 148 -14.71 17.90 -6.73
C HIS A 148 -14.39 17.53 -5.27
N LEU A 149 -14.32 18.53 -4.39
CA LEU A 149 -14.06 18.34 -2.96
C LEU A 149 -15.19 17.55 -2.27
N HIS A 150 -16.44 17.76 -2.69
CA HIS A 150 -17.58 16.98 -2.21
C HIS A 150 -17.48 15.50 -2.62
N PHE A 151 -17.18 15.21 -3.89
CA PHE A 151 -16.96 13.83 -4.35
C PHE A 151 -15.79 13.16 -3.63
N LEU A 152 -14.70 13.90 -3.43
CA LEU A 152 -13.53 13.41 -2.69
C LEU A 152 -13.90 13.03 -1.26
N GLN A 153 -14.68 13.87 -0.58
CA GLN A 153 -15.16 13.61 0.78
C GLN A 153 -16.07 12.38 0.84
N GLU A 154 -17.03 12.24 -0.08
CA GLU A 154 -17.95 11.10 -0.11
C GLU A 154 -17.22 9.78 -0.39
N HIS A 155 -16.28 9.77 -1.36
CA HIS A 155 -15.45 8.59 -1.63
C HIS A 155 -14.58 8.21 -0.44
N LEU A 156 -13.89 9.19 0.17
CA LEU A 156 -13.06 8.97 1.35
C LEU A 156 -13.88 8.36 2.50
N ARG A 157 -15.07 8.91 2.76
CA ARG A 157 -15.97 8.42 3.80
C ARG A 157 -16.40 6.98 3.54
N ALA A 158 -16.81 6.67 2.30
CA ALA A 158 -17.24 5.33 1.92
C ALA A 158 -16.10 4.30 2.07
N ASP A 159 -14.90 4.66 1.60
CA ASP A 159 -13.73 3.77 1.64
C ASP A 159 -13.24 3.54 3.08
N LEU A 160 -13.10 4.60 3.89
CA LEU A 160 -12.71 4.45 5.30
C LEU A 160 -13.75 3.66 6.10
N LEU A 161 -15.05 3.80 5.79
CA LEU A 161 -16.09 2.98 6.41
C LEU A 161 -15.98 1.51 6.01
N LYS A 162 -15.68 1.20 4.74
CA LYS A 162 -15.41 -0.17 4.27
C LYS A 162 -14.18 -0.74 4.97
N ILE A 163 -13.12 0.06 5.11
CA ILE A 163 -11.89 -0.35 5.80
C ILE A 163 -12.19 -0.71 7.25
N LYS A 164 -12.90 0.18 7.95
CA LYS A 164 -13.30 -0.01 9.35
C LYS A 164 -14.21 -1.22 9.57
N SER A 165 -15.22 -1.41 8.73
CA SER A 165 -16.26 -2.42 8.95
C SER A 165 -15.86 -3.83 8.51
N SER A 166 -15.03 -3.92 7.46
CA SER A 166 -14.75 -5.18 6.76
C SER A 166 -13.25 -5.48 6.71
N VAL A 167 -12.43 -4.54 6.27
CA VAL A 167 -10.99 -4.80 6.04
C VAL A 167 -10.25 -5.01 7.36
N LYS A 168 -10.51 -4.21 8.40
CA LYS A 168 -9.86 -4.32 9.72
C LYS A 168 -9.88 -5.76 10.28
N LYS A 169 -10.98 -6.49 10.06
CA LYS A 169 -11.17 -7.86 10.56
C LYS A 169 -10.24 -8.90 9.93
N CYS A 170 -9.65 -8.59 8.78
CA CYS A 170 -8.72 -9.49 8.08
C CYS A 170 -7.27 -9.35 8.53
N TYR A 171 -6.95 -8.33 9.34
CA TYR A 171 -5.59 -7.99 9.73
C TYR A 171 -5.39 -8.16 11.24
N PRO A 172 -4.23 -8.68 11.68
CA PRO A 172 -3.78 -8.58 13.06
C PRO A 172 -3.55 -7.12 13.47
N GLU A 173 -3.66 -6.82 14.77
CA GLU A 173 -3.59 -5.43 15.27
C GLU A 173 -2.24 -4.76 15.00
N GLU A 174 -1.15 -5.52 14.97
CA GLU A 174 0.21 -5.05 14.66
C GLU A 174 0.37 -4.42 13.26
N TYR A 175 -0.57 -4.69 12.34
CA TYR A 175 -0.57 -4.05 11.02
C TYR A 175 -1.11 -2.63 11.07
N GLN A 176 -1.89 -2.27 12.10
CA GLN A 176 -2.54 -0.97 12.24
C GLN A 176 -3.17 -0.51 10.92
N VAL A 177 -3.92 -1.43 10.29
CA VAL A 177 -4.38 -1.26 8.90
C VAL A 177 -5.23 -0.01 8.72
N CYS A 178 -6.07 0.33 9.70
CA CYS A 178 -6.87 1.56 9.65
C CYS A 178 -5.98 2.80 9.61
N ASP A 179 -4.99 2.89 10.49
CA ASP A 179 -4.09 4.05 10.55
C ASP A 179 -3.24 4.14 9.28
N THR A 180 -2.74 3.01 8.77
CA THR A 180 -1.99 2.96 7.50
C THR A 180 -2.82 3.49 6.32
N TYR A 181 -4.10 3.11 6.22
CA TYR A 181 -4.97 3.64 5.17
C TYR A 181 -5.28 5.13 5.37
N VAL A 182 -5.49 5.58 6.61
CA VAL A 182 -5.73 7.01 6.90
C VAL A 182 -4.51 7.84 6.49
N GLU A 183 -3.31 7.42 6.88
CA GLU A 183 -2.05 8.09 6.51
C GLU A 183 -1.87 8.13 4.98
N ALA A 184 -2.20 7.03 4.29
CA ALA A 184 -2.14 6.93 2.84
C ALA A 184 -3.13 7.90 2.15
N PHE A 185 -4.39 7.91 2.59
CA PHE A 185 -5.40 8.83 2.07
C PHE A 185 -5.05 10.29 2.36
N HIS A 186 -4.58 10.57 3.57
CA HIS A 186 -4.15 11.90 3.97
C HIS A 186 -3.01 12.41 3.09
N SER A 187 -1.96 11.60 2.90
CA SER A 187 -0.84 11.94 2.04
C SER A 187 -1.29 12.16 0.59
N ALA A 188 -2.15 11.27 0.06
CA ALA A 188 -2.68 11.39 -1.29
C ALA A 188 -3.53 12.65 -1.49
N ILE A 189 -4.40 12.98 -0.54
CA ILE A 189 -5.23 14.19 -0.58
C ILE A 189 -4.32 15.42 -0.47
N ALA A 190 -3.38 15.46 0.48
CA ALA A 190 -2.47 16.59 0.63
C ALA A 190 -1.68 16.86 -0.66
N SER A 191 -1.11 15.83 -1.29
CA SER A 191 -0.43 15.97 -2.58
C SER A 191 -1.37 16.47 -3.68
N HIS A 192 -2.59 15.93 -3.76
CA HIS A 192 -3.58 16.35 -4.75
C HIS A 192 -4.01 17.82 -4.58
N LEU A 193 -4.28 18.25 -3.35
CA LEU A 193 -4.62 19.65 -3.07
C LEU A 193 -3.43 20.59 -3.32
N GLN A 194 -2.21 20.15 -3.03
CA GLN A 194 -0.99 20.88 -3.38
C GLN A 194 -0.88 21.09 -4.89
N GLU A 195 -1.12 20.06 -5.69
CA GLU A 195 -1.16 20.16 -7.16
C GLU A 195 -2.24 21.14 -7.64
N LEU A 196 -3.45 21.09 -7.05
CA LEU A 196 -4.53 22.04 -7.38
C LEU A 196 -4.15 23.48 -7.06
N SER A 197 -3.45 23.71 -5.94
CA SER A 197 -3.02 25.04 -5.49
C SER A 197 -1.93 25.68 -6.37
N GLN A 198 -1.18 24.88 -7.14
CA GLN A 198 -0.20 25.37 -8.10
C GLN A 198 -0.85 25.92 -9.37
N GLY A 199 -2.11 25.55 -9.63
CA GLY A 199 -2.90 26.11 -10.73
C GLY A 199 -3.39 27.53 -10.44
N PRO A 200 -3.81 28.29 -11.47
CA PRO A 200 -4.37 29.63 -11.27
C PRO A 200 -5.75 29.51 -10.62
N LEU A 201 -5.84 29.55 -9.30
CA LEU A 201 -7.12 29.57 -8.58
C LEU A 201 -7.61 31.02 -8.43
N ASP A 202 -8.92 31.23 -8.63
CA ASP A 202 -9.53 32.51 -8.29
C ASP A 202 -9.73 32.65 -6.76
N PHE A 203 -10.12 33.84 -6.29
CA PHE A 203 -10.29 34.10 -4.86
C PHE A 203 -11.39 33.22 -4.23
N HIS A 204 -12.45 32.92 -4.97
CA HIS A 204 -13.53 32.07 -4.49
C HIS A 204 -13.06 30.62 -4.34
N GLU A 205 -12.35 30.10 -5.34
CA GLU A 205 -11.76 28.77 -5.33
C GLU A 205 -10.72 28.60 -4.21
N LEU A 206 -9.87 29.61 -3.98
CA LEU A 206 -8.93 29.62 -2.85
C LEU A 206 -9.66 29.59 -1.51
N TYR A 207 -10.73 30.38 -1.35
CA TYR A 207 -11.54 30.37 -0.13
C TYR A 207 -12.21 29.00 0.06
N THR A 208 -12.81 28.43 -0.98
CA THR A 208 -13.43 27.09 -0.95
C THR A 208 -12.42 26.02 -0.54
N LEU A 209 -11.20 26.06 -1.10
CA LEU A 209 -10.14 25.11 -0.74
C LEU A 209 -9.75 25.24 0.74
N LEU A 210 -9.49 26.46 1.20
CA LEU A 210 -9.09 26.73 2.59
C LEU A 210 -10.20 26.36 3.57
N ASP A 211 -11.45 26.71 3.27
CA ASP A 211 -12.60 26.36 4.10
C ASP A 211 -12.76 24.84 4.20
N TRP A 212 -12.61 24.13 3.08
CA TRP A 212 -12.72 22.68 3.07
C TRP A 212 -11.61 22.02 3.91
N VAL A 213 -10.36 22.45 3.77
CA VAL A 213 -9.24 21.91 4.58
C VAL A 213 -9.44 22.21 6.06
N ALA A 214 -9.72 23.48 6.40
CA ALA A 214 -9.78 23.93 7.78
C ALA A 214 -11.01 23.43 8.55
N ASN A 215 -12.18 23.34 7.88
CA ASN A 215 -13.45 23.08 8.57
C ASN A 215 -14.04 21.70 8.26
N THR A 216 -13.86 21.18 7.04
CA THR A 216 -14.53 19.95 6.60
C THR A 216 -13.62 18.74 6.75
N TYR A 217 -12.42 18.80 6.18
CA TYR A 217 -11.45 17.72 6.25
C TYR A 217 -10.94 17.52 7.68
N HIS A 218 -10.59 18.60 8.38
CA HIS A 218 -10.12 18.53 9.75
C HIS A 218 -11.14 17.92 10.72
N ARG A 219 -12.43 18.27 10.58
CA ARG A 219 -13.50 17.69 11.41
C ARG A 219 -13.67 16.19 11.14
N PHE A 220 -13.65 15.79 9.88
CA PHE A 220 -13.76 14.39 9.48
C PHE A 220 -12.59 13.55 10.02
N GLU A 221 -11.38 14.09 9.92
CA GLU A 221 -10.18 13.49 10.51
C GLU A 221 -10.34 13.33 12.02
N GLN A 222 -10.70 14.39 12.76
CA GLN A 222 -10.91 14.32 14.22
C GLN A 222 -11.95 13.27 14.62
N GLU A 223 -13.08 13.16 13.90
CA GLU A 223 -14.12 12.15 14.18
C GLU A 223 -13.62 10.72 13.96
N PHE A 224 -12.86 10.50 12.88
CA PHE A 224 -12.24 9.19 12.64
C PHE A 224 -11.14 8.89 13.67
N MET A 225 -10.41 9.92 14.09
CA MET A 225 -9.32 9.81 15.06
C MET A 225 -9.79 9.52 16.48
N ALA A 226 -10.84 10.18 16.95
CA ALA A 226 -11.47 9.91 18.24
C ALA A 226 -11.93 8.44 18.34
N TRP A 227 -12.32 7.85 17.20
CA TRP A 227 -12.65 6.44 17.13
C TRP A 227 -11.41 5.52 17.15
N SER A 228 -10.33 5.87 16.45
CA SER A 228 -9.08 5.08 16.48
C SER A 228 -8.42 5.11 17.87
N THR A 229 -8.39 6.27 18.53
CA THR A 229 -7.82 6.41 19.89
C THR A 229 -8.64 5.71 20.96
N ALA A 230 -9.96 5.58 20.80
CA ALA A 230 -10.79 4.74 21.66
C ALA A 230 -10.48 3.24 21.55
N GLN A 231 -9.59 2.83 20.64
CA GLN A 231 -9.11 1.45 20.46
C GLN A 231 -7.59 1.30 20.75
N ASP A 232 -6.97 2.23 21.48
CA ASP A 232 -5.55 2.19 21.92
C ASP A 232 -4.50 2.18 20.78
N SER A 233 -4.69 2.96 19.70
CA SER A 233 -3.64 3.17 18.68
C SER A 233 -2.75 4.40 18.99
N PRO A 234 -1.41 4.26 19.14
CA PRO A 234 -0.55 5.31 19.73
C PRO A 234 0.21 6.21 18.73
N ILE A 235 0.06 6.07 17.41
CA ILE A 235 1.03 6.65 16.45
C ILE A 235 0.61 8.03 15.89
N PHE A 236 -0.66 8.42 15.98
CA PHE A 236 -1.16 9.56 15.19
C PHE A 236 -0.94 10.95 15.81
N VAL A 237 -0.81 11.06 17.13
CA VAL A 237 -0.69 12.37 17.82
C VAL A 237 0.52 13.20 17.35
N PRO A 238 1.73 12.63 17.16
CA PRO A 238 2.87 13.37 16.61
C PRO A 238 2.68 13.82 15.15
N TYR A 239 1.94 13.04 14.35
CA TYR A 239 1.71 13.33 12.92
C TYR A 239 0.73 14.49 12.73
N LEU A 240 -0.34 14.52 13.53
CA LEU A 240 -1.30 15.63 13.58
C LEU A 240 -0.60 16.96 13.93
N VAL A 241 0.33 16.92 14.89
CA VAL A 241 1.14 18.09 15.28
C VAL A 241 2.04 18.53 14.12
N ALA A 242 2.70 17.60 13.42
CA ALA A 242 3.53 17.93 12.25
C ALA A 242 2.71 18.49 11.07
N TYR A 243 1.51 17.98 10.83
CA TYR A 243 0.61 18.43 9.77
C TYR A 243 0.07 19.85 10.01
N ILE A 244 -0.41 20.14 11.23
CA ILE A 244 -0.84 21.49 11.62
C ILE A 244 0.31 22.49 11.46
N ASN A 245 1.52 22.09 11.86
CA ASN A 245 2.70 22.94 11.75
C ASN A 245 3.12 23.14 10.28
N SER A 246 2.99 22.13 9.43
CA SER A 246 3.37 22.22 8.00
C SER A 246 2.47 23.18 7.22
N PHE A 247 1.18 23.25 7.56
CA PHE A 247 0.26 24.26 6.98
C PHE A 247 0.47 25.65 7.59
N HIS A 248 0.84 25.73 8.86
CA HIS A 248 1.17 27.00 9.50
C HIS A 248 2.44 27.63 8.89
N ASP A 249 3.44 26.81 8.57
CA ASP A 249 4.70 27.25 7.95
C ASP A 249 4.51 27.70 6.49
N LEU A 250 3.56 27.09 5.75
CA LEU A 250 3.19 27.52 4.39
C LEU A 250 2.45 28.86 4.34
N VAL A 251 1.74 29.23 5.40
CA VAL A 251 1.03 30.53 5.52
C VAL A 251 1.95 31.65 6.04
N LEU A 252 3.07 31.30 6.68
CA LEU A 252 4.05 32.24 7.25
C LEU A 252 5.32 32.44 6.42
N ALA A 253 5.49 31.73 5.31
CA ALA A 253 6.59 31.97 4.39
C ALA A 253 6.28 33.22 3.53
N GLU A 254 6.71 34.40 4.04
CA GLU A 254 6.80 35.66 3.27
C GLU A 254 7.78 35.59 2.10
#